data_AF-A0A5S3WU81-F1
#
_entry.id   AF-A0A5S3WU81-F1
#
_cell.length_a   1.000
_cell.length_b   1.000
_cell.length_c   1.000
_cell.angle_alpha   90.00
_cell.angle_beta   90.00
_cell.angle_gamma   90.00
#
_symmetry.space_group_name_H-M   'P 1'
#
loop_
_entity.id
_entity.type
_entity.pdbx_description
1 polymer ?
#
loop_
_entity_poly.entity_id
_entity_poly.type
_entity_poly.pdbx_seq_one_letter_code
_entity_poly.pdbx_strand_id
1 'polypeptide(L)'
;MLRNPFIDSVRGFALLGLSLTNLFFMANFSYGYIPPVDTELFEQVLSFLTTVLADGRFRTLFCLVFGAALLIQFKRYEHSTHRLFPIKTRLCILALFGILHGYLLWPGDILLNYALSGLLALMWLESKQRLFAAGLLTVLPVGLLVVLSYLVREPAIDRTSVEYAIVMDTLPLTYNELLSQNMSNFTMMILLIPIATLWNTLGLMLLGMELYERGWFTQKILLSRKWLWAAWWASICISLLLWLVKESVIGQVLETVNWLAAIPMALCYLVLLQAINRNIPTLSGMLAIVGRYSLTLYLTQTVIGISFFHFVFPDSRLSFTRVDYFLFFLNLTLGQVILAILLDRAKKSGPAEYILKRCVGYLSRA
;
A
#
# COMPACT_ATOMS: atom_id res chain seq x y z
N MET A 1 -26.39 4.09 6.84
CA MET A 1 -24.96 4.32 6.54
C MET A 1 -24.83 4.41 5.02
N LEU A 2 -24.91 5.60 4.40
CA LEU A 2 -24.68 5.72 2.96
C LEU A 2 -23.16 5.55 2.73
N ARG A 3 -22.76 4.30 2.48
CA ARG A 3 -21.42 3.93 2.01
C ARG A 3 -21.34 4.31 0.55
N ASN A 4 -20.18 4.75 0.09
CA ASN A 4 -19.92 4.97 -1.33
C ASN A 4 -19.34 3.67 -1.90
N PRO A 5 -20.12 2.84 -2.64
CA PRO A 5 -19.67 1.52 -3.09
C PRO A 5 -18.49 1.63 -4.05
N PHE A 6 -18.41 2.71 -4.82
CA PHE A 6 -17.29 2.93 -5.73
C PHE A 6 -15.97 3.13 -4.97
N ILE A 7 -15.98 3.94 -3.90
CA ILE A 7 -14.80 4.12 -3.06
C ILE A 7 -14.36 2.80 -2.40
N ASP A 8 -15.32 1.99 -1.95
CA ASP A 8 -15.01 0.65 -1.43
C ASP A 8 -14.44 -0.24 -2.55
N SER A 9 -14.93 -0.15 -3.80
CA SER A 9 -14.37 -0.87 -4.95
C SER A 9 -12.92 -0.49 -5.23
N VAL A 10 -12.58 0.81 -5.18
CA VAL A 10 -11.20 1.28 -5.37
C VAL A 10 -10.30 0.80 -4.22
N ARG A 11 -10.79 0.85 -2.98
CA ARG A 11 -10.06 0.32 -1.82
C ARG A 11 -9.80 -1.18 -1.97
N GLY A 12 -10.79 -1.97 -2.40
CA GLY A 12 -10.66 -3.40 -2.60
C GLY A 12 -9.62 -3.73 -3.67
N PHE A 13 -9.66 -3.04 -4.81
CA PHE A 13 -8.66 -3.21 -5.88
C PHE A 13 -7.24 -2.87 -5.40
N ALA A 14 -7.06 -1.73 -4.71
CA ALA A 14 -5.78 -1.33 -4.17
C ALA A 14 -5.24 -2.34 -3.15
N LEU A 15 -6.09 -2.86 -2.27
CA LEU A 15 -5.71 -3.83 -1.25
C LEU A 15 -5.24 -5.17 -1.83
N LEU A 16 -5.95 -5.71 -2.83
CA LEU A 16 -5.54 -6.95 -3.46
C LEU A 16 -4.17 -6.77 -4.11
N GLY A 17 -4.00 -5.71 -4.91
CA GLY A 17 -2.74 -5.40 -5.58
C GLY A 17 -1.56 -5.13 -4.64
N LEU A 18 -1.79 -4.62 -3.42
CA LEU A 18 -0.70 -4.45 -2.43
C LEU A 18 0.04 -5.76 -2.10
N SER A 19 -0.66 -6.90 -2.12
CA SER A 19 -0.03 -8.18 -1.81
C SER A 19 1.01 -8.60 -2.86
N LEU A 20 0.87 -8.18 -4.13
CA LEU A 20 1.78 -8.56 -5.21
C LEU A 20 3.24 -8.20 -4.91
N THR A 21 3.49 -7.01 -4.35
CA THR A 21 4.86 -6.58 -4.00
C THR A 21 5.22 -6.93 -2.57
N ASN A 22 4.25 -6.93 -1.65
CA ASN A 22 4.53 -7.20 -0.24
C ASN A 22 4.98 -8.64 0.01
N LEU A 23 4.53 -9.61 -0.79
CA LEU A 23 4.93 -11.01 -0.64
C LEU A 23 6.45 -11.20 -0.73
N PHE A 24 7.14 -10.43 -1.59
CA PHE A 24 8.60 -10.43 -1.67
C PHE A 24 9.24 -10.05 -0.33
N PHE A 25 8.73 -8.99 0.30
CA PHE A 25 9.24 -8.48 1.58
C PHE A 25 8.74 -9.26 2.81
N MET A 26 7.68 -10.06 2.66
CA MET A 26 7.27 -11.03 3.67
C MET A 26 8.19 -12.24 3.67
N ALA A 27 8.71 -12.65 2.51
CA ALA A 27 9.71 -13.70 2.39
C ALA A 27 11.09 -13.25 2.87
N ASN A 28 11.54 -12.07 2.41
CA ASN A 28 12.81 -11.47 2.80
C ASN A 28 12.62 -9.96 3.03
N PHE A 29 12.56 -9.55 4.30
CA PHE A 29 12.27 -8.16 4.64
C PHE A 29 13.38 -7.19 4.22
N SER A 30 14.65 -7.59 4.31
CA SER A 30 15.78 -6.69 4.08
C SER A 30 15.95 -6.30 2.61
N TYR A 31 15.70 -7.23 1.68
CA TYR A 31 16.00 -7.02 0.26
C TYR A 31 14.82 -7.30 -0.69
N GLY A 32 13.70 -7.83 -0.17
CA GLY A 32 12.60 -8.27 -1.01
C GLY A 32 13.02 -9.41 -1.95
N TYR A 33 12.68 -9.29 -3.24
CA TYR A 33 12.97 -10.31 -4.23
C TYR A 33 14.30 -10.07 -4.92
N ILE A 34 15.22 -11.02 -4.75
CA ILE A 34 16.49 -11.09 -5.49
C ILE A 34 16.33 -12.13 -6.61
N PRO A 35 16.49 -11.75 -7.89
CA PRO A 35 16.34 -12.68 -9.01
C PRO A 35 17.48 -13.73 -9.02
N PRO A 36 17.21 -14.95 -9.54
CA PRO A 36 18.29 -15.88 -9.87
C PRO A 36 19.20 -15.29 -10.97
N VAL A 37 20.44 -15.78 -11.07
CA VAL A 37 21.43 -15.27 -12.06
C VAL A 37 20.93 -15.52 -13.49
N ASP A 38 20.43 -16.73 -13.76
CA ASP A 38 19.83 -17.08 -15.04
C ASP A 38 18.32 -16.79 -15.01
N THR A 39 17.92 -15.60 -15.46
CA THR A 39 16.50 -15.22 -15.56
C THR A 39 15.93 -15.50 -16.94
N GLU A 40 14.92 -16.36 -16.99
CA GLU A 40 14.14 -16.61 -18.21
C GLU A 40 13.41 -15.35 -18.69
N LEU A 41 13.07 -15.30 -19.98
CA LEU A 41 12.35 -14.17 -20.59
C LEU A 41 11.04 -13.85 -19.84
N PHE A 42 10.32 -14.88 -19.38
CA PHE A 42 9.05 -14.71 -18.67
C PHE A 42 9.23 -14.02 -17.30
N GLU A 43 10.31 -14.35 -16.57
CA GLU A 43 10.70 -13.66 -15.33
C GLU A 43 11.00 -12.17 -15.58
N GLN A 44 11.68 -11.86 -16.68
CA GLN A 44 11.98 -10.48 -17.08
C GLN A 44 10.72 -9.69 -17.42
N VAL A 45 9.78 -10.30 -18.15
CA VAL A 45 8.46 -9.72 -18.45
C VAL A 45 7.68 -9.46 -17.17
N LEU A 46 7.60 -10.42 -16.24
CA LEU A 46 6.94 -10.23 -14.95
C LEU A 46 7.62 -9.15 -14.11
N SER A 47 8.96 -9.08 -14.12
CA SER A 47 9.71 -8.01 -13.46
C SER A 47 9.31 -6.65 -14.03
N PHE A 48 9.27 -6.51 -15.36
CA PHE A 48 8.87 -5.27 -16.02
C PHE A 48 7.43 -4.88 -15.68
N LEU A 49 6.49 -5.82 -15.80
CA LEU A 49 5.08 -5.59 -15.46
C LEU A 49 4.91 -5.19 -14.00
N THR A 50 5.64 -5.81 -13.08
CA THR A 50 5.61 -5.47 -11.66
C THR A 50 6.14 -4.06 -11.41
N THR A 51 7.27 -3.67 -12.02
CA THR A 51 7.82 -2.32 -11.90
C THR A 51 6.87 -1.24 -12.44
N VAL A 52 6.20 -1.50 -13.57
CA VAL A 52 5.30 -0.51 -14.20
C VAL A 52 3.95 -0.43 -13.49
N LEU A 53 3.34 -1.58 -13.20
CA LEU A 53 1.95 -1.70 -12.78
C LEU A 53 1.77 -1.85 -11.26
N ALA A 54 2.75 -2.38 -10.53
CA ALA A 54 2.58 -2.69 -9.12
C ALA A 54 3.36 -1.74 -8.21
N ASP A 55 4.62 -1.50 -8.53
CA ASP A 55 5.57 -0.82 -7.65
C ASP A 55 5.12 0.60 -7.28
N GLY A 56 4.83 0.77 -5.98
CA GLY A 56 4.23 1.98 -5.40
C GLY A 56 2.80 2.30 -5.85
N ARG A 57 2.26 1.68 -6.90
CA ARG A 57 1.00 2.08 -7.57
C ARG A 57 -0.22 1.82 -6.69
N PHE A 58 -0.32 0.61 -6.15
CA PHE A 58 -1.42 0.21 -5.27
C PHE A 58 -1.37 0.94 -3.92
N ARG A 59 -0.17 1.15 -3.36
CA ARG A 59 0.04 1.96 -2.16
C ARG A 59 -0.43 3.40 -2.36
N THR A 60 -0.04 4.02 -3.48
CA THR A 60 -0.49 5.37 -3.84
C THR A 60 -2.00 5.44 -3.98
N LEU A 61 -2.61 4.51 -4.72
CA LEU A 61 -4.07 4.46 -4.87
C LEU A 61 -4.78 4.30 -3.52
N PHE A 62 -4.25 3.46 -2.63
CA PHE A 62 -4.79 3.28 -1.28
C PHE A 62 -4.70 4.57 -0.45
N CYS A 63 -3.58 5.29 -0.47
CA CYS A 63 -3.42 6.59 0.18
C CYS A 63 -4.46 7.61 -0.30
N LEU A 64 -4.67 7.70 -1.62
CA LEU A 64 -5.67 8.61 -2.21
C LEU A 64 -7.08 8.29 -1.70
N VAL A 65 -7.45 7.01 -1.69
CA VAL A 65 -8.75 6.56 -1.18
C VAL A 65 -8.89 6.78 0.33
N PHE A 66 -7.81 6.59 1.09
CA PHE A 66 -7.79 6.84 2.54
C PHE A 66 -8.06 8.31 2.84
N GLY A 67 -7.38 9.23 2.14
CA GLY A 67 -7.61 10.67 2.23
C GLY A 67 -9.06 11.05 1.90
N ALA A 68 -9.59 10.56 0.78
CA ALA A 68 -10.99 10.76 0.41
C ALA A 68 -11.96 10.25 1.51
N ALA A 69 -11.66 9.08 2.09
CA ALA A 69 -12.47 8.50 3.17
C ALA A 69 -12.43 9.31 4.48
N LEU A 70 -11.32 9.98 4.80
CA LEU A 70 -11.23 10.91 5.94
C LEU A 70 -12.15 12.11 5.73
N LEU A 71 -12.11 12.73 4.55
CA LEU A 71 -12.95 13.89 4.24
C LEU A 71 -14.45 13.53 4.23
N ILE A 72 -14.81 12.35 3.72
CA ILE A 72 -16.19 11.84 3.79
C ILE A 72 -16.65 11.63 5.24
N GLN A 73 -15.78 11.10 6.09
CA GLN A 73 -16.08 10.93 7.52
C GLN A 73 -16.26 12.29 8.20
N PHE A 74 -15.41 13.26 7.88
CA PHE A 74 -15.53 14.62 8.41
C PHE A 74 -16.85 15.27 8.02
N LYS A 75 -17.21 15.27 6.73
CA LYS A 75 -18.49 15.80 6.24
C LYS A 75 -19.70 15.08 6.86
N ARG A 76 -19.60 13.79 7.16
CA ARG A 76 -20.68 13.05 7.84
C ARG A 76 -20.95 13.57 9.25
N TYR A 77 -19.92 13.96 9.98
CA TYR A 77 -20.07 14.48 11.34
C TYR A 77 -20.25 16.00 11.38
N GLU A 78 -20.56 16.66 10.26
CA GLU A 78 -20.71 18.12 10.19
C GLU A 78 -21.74 18.69 11.18
N HIS A 79 -22.74 17.92 11.61
CA HIS A 79 -23.70 18.40 12.61
C HIS A 79 -23.37 17.97 14.06
N SER A 80 -22.26 17.27 14.28
CA SER A 80 -21.81 16.86 15.62
C SER A 80 -20.98 17.96 16.30
N THR A 81 -21.10 18.12 17.61
CA THR A 81 -20.24 19.00 18.42
C THR A 81 -18.79 18.50 18.47
N HIS A 82 -18.57 17.18 18.36
CA HIS A 82 -17.25 16.55 18.43
C HIS A 82 -16.87 15.86 17.11
N ARG A 83 -16.96 16.59 15.99
CA ARG A 83 -16.79 16.05 14.62
C ARG A 83 -15.54 15.20 14.42
N LEU A 84 -14.43 15.61 15.03
CA LEU A 84 -13.12 14.97 14.88
C LEU A 84 -12.90 13.80 15.82
N PHE A 85 -13.64 13.71 16.94
CA PHE A 85 -13.37 12.70 17.96
C PHE A 85 -13.48 11.27 17.40
N PRO A 86 -14.58 10.86 16.72
CA PRO A 86 -14.66 9.51 16.16
C PRO A 86 -13.56 9.20 15.13
N ILE A 87 -13.12 10.21 14.38
CA ILE A 87 -12.09 10.08 13.34
C ILE A 87 -10.71 9.89 14.00
N LYS A 88 -10.35 10.73 14.97
CA LYS A 88 -9.11 10.62 15.75
C LYS A 88 -9.04 9.28 16.48
N THR A 89 -10.11 8.87 17.15
CA THR A 89 -10.18 7.58 17.85
C THR A 89 -9.95 6.42 16.89
N ARG A 90 -10.59 6.44 15.72
CA ARG A 90 -10.37 5.41 14.68
C ARG A 90 -8.91 5.37 14.22
N LEU A 91 -8.28 6.53 14.03
CA LEU A 91 -6.86 6.62 13.64
C LEU A 91 -5.93 6.14 14.76
N CYS A 92 -6.19 6.48 16.03
CA CYS A 92 -5.39 5.99 17.15
C CYS A 92 -5.49 4.46 17.30
N ILE A 93 -6.68 3.89 17.12
CA ILE A 93 -6.84 2.42 17.14
C ILE A 93 -6.12 1.80 15.93
N LEU A 94 -6.15 2.45 14.76
CA LEU A 94 -5.40 2.01 13.58
C LEU A 94 -3.88 2.05 13.83
N ALA A 95 -3.37 3.08 14.52
CA ALA A 95 -1.97 3.16 14.94
C ALA A 95 -1.60 2.01 15.89
N LEU A 96 -2.49 1.67 16.84
CA LEU A 96 -2.28 0.52 17.72
C LEU A 96 -2.23 -0.79 16.94
N PHE A 97 -3.12 -0.99 15.96
CA PHE A 97 -3.04 -2.13 15.06
C PHE A 97 -1.70 -2.17 14.32
N GLY A 98 -1.22 -1.03 13.80
CA GLY A 98 0.07 -0.95 13.13
C GLY A 98 1.26 -1.27 14.04
N ILE A 99 1.25 -0.77 15.28
CA ILE A 99 2.30 -1.09 16.26
C ILE A 99 2.32 -2.60 16.57
N LEU A 100 1.15 -3.19 16.86
CA LEU A 100 1.05 -4.61 17.15
C LEU A 100 1.42 -5.46 15.94
N HIS A 101 0.97 -5.07 14.75
CA HIS A 101 1.27 -5.78 13.50
C HIS A 101 2.76 -5.71 13.15
N GLY A 102 3.36 -4.52 13.22
CA GLY A 102 4.78 -4.29 12.94
C GLY A 102 5.72 -5.12 13.81
N TYR A 103 5.43 -5.15 15.11
CA TYR A 103 6.24 -5.91 16.07
C TYR A 103 5.94 -7.41 16.06
N LEU A 104 4.68 -7.82 16.04
CA LEU A 104 4.31 -9.24 16.25
C LEU A 104 4.26 -10.06 14.97
N LEU A 105 4.04 -9.43 13.81
CA LEU A 105 3.79 -10.13 12.55
C LEU A 105 4.83 -9.77 11.49
N TRP A 106 4.93 -8.51 11.10
CA TRP A 106 5.79 -8.10 9.99
C TRP A 106 6.12 -6.61 10.03
N PRO A 107 7.41 -6.22 10.01
CA PRO A 107 7.84 -4.83 10.12
C PRO A 107 7.36 -3.94 8.97
N GLY A 108 7.07 -4.49 7.78
CA GLY A 108 6.57 -3.75 6.61
C GLY A 108 5.14 -3.18 6.74
N ASP A 109 4.68 -2.90 7.95
CA ASP A 109 3.37 -2.32 8.25
C ASP A 109 3.15 -0.96 7.56
N ILE A 110 1.94 -0.78 7.02
CA ILE A 110 1.49 0.52 6.49
C ILE A 110 0.51 1.23 7.43
N LEU A 111 -0.08 0.53 8.41
CA LEU A 111 -1.18 1.03 9.22
C LEU A 111 -0.73 2.15 10.16
N LEU A 112 0.44 2.02 10.80
CA LEU A 112 1.00 3.05 11.67
C LEU A 112 1.29 4.32 10.89
N ASN A 113 1.98 4.21 9.75
CA ASN A 113 2.27 5.35 8.89
C ASN A 113 0.97 6.03 8.41
N TYR A 114 -0.04 5.25 7.99
CA TYR A 114 -1.33 5.80 7.56
C TYR A 114 -2.11 6.45 8.69
N ALA A 115 -2.04 5.91 9.91
CA ALA A 115 -2.66 6.51 11.07
C ALA A 115 -2.02 7.86 11.41
N LEU A 116 -0.68 7.93 11.42
CA LEU A 116 0.07 9.16 11.70
C LEU A 116 -0.15 10.22 10.61
N SER A 117 0.01 9.87 9.34
CA SER A 117 -0.30 10.77 8.22
C SER A 117 -1.77 11.19 8.24
N GLY A 118 -2.69 10.28 8.57
CA GLY A 118 -4.12 10.56 8.67
C GLY A 118 -4.46 11.54 9.79
N LEU A 119 -3.79 11.45 10.95
CA LEU A 119 -3.94 12.40 12.07
C LEU A 119 -3.47 13.79 11.67
N LEU A 120 -2.33 13.90 10.97
CA LEU A 120 -1.83 15.16 10.44
C LEU A 120 -2.76 15.72 9.35
N ALA A 121 -3.30 14.86 8.48
CA ALA A 121 -4.20 15.25 7.40
C ALA A 121 -5.48 15.93 7.91
N LEU A 122 -5.86 15.70 9.19
CA LEU A 122 -6.99 16.39 9.80
C LEU A 122 -6.83 17.91 9.83
N MET A 123 -5.59 18.43 9.84
CA MET A 123 -5.30 19.87 9.81
C MET A 123 -5.67 20.55 8.48
N TRP A 124 -5.92 19.77 7.41
CA TRP A 124 -6.26 20.28 6.07
C TRP A 124 -7.67 19.95 5.61
N LEU A 125 -8.54 19.44 6.49
CA LEU A 125 -9.91 19.06 6.11
C LEU A 125 -10.71 20.22 5.50
N GLU A 126 -10.53 21.43 6.03
CA GLU A 126 -11.23 22.66 5.62
C GLU A 126 -10.31 23.66 4.91
N SER A 127 -9.05 23.31 4.68
CA SER A 127 -8.05 24.23 4.13
C SER A 127 -8.22 24.43 2.62
N LYS A 128 -8.27 25.69 2.18
CA LYS A 128 -8.23 26.07 0.75
C LYS A 128 -6.85 25.83 0.11
N GLN A 129 -5.79 25.70 0.91
CA GLN A 129 -4.42 25.46 0.43
C GLN A 129 -4.08 23.98 0.31
N ARG A 130 -5.07 23.09 0.46
CA ARG A 130 -4.87 21.64 0.47
C ARG A 130 -4.15 21.10 -0.76
N LEU A 131 -4.48 21.57 -1.98
CA LEU A 131 -3.77 21.12 -3.18
C LEU A 131 -2.30 21.54 -3.20
N PHE A 132 -2.00 22.76 -2.73
CA PHE A 132 -0.61 23.23 -2.62
C PHE A 132 0.17 22.39 -1.61
N ALA A 133 -0.41 22.16 -0.42
CA ALA A 133 0.17 21.28 0.59
C ALA A 133 0.35 19.85 0.08
N ALA A 134 -0.61 19.31 -0.67
CA ALA A 134 -0.50 18.00 -1.30
C ALA A 134 0.71 17.92 -2.24
N GLY A 135 0.90 18.92 -3.12
CA GLY A 135 2.05 19.00 -4.01
C GLY A 135 3.37 19.09 -3.24
N LEU A 136 3.47 20.02 -2.29
CA LEU A 136 4.68 20.24 -1.49
C LEU A 136 5.07 19.00 -0.68
N LEU A 137 4.13 18.43 0.08
CA LEU A 137 4.37 17.28 0.95
C LEU A 137 4.58 15.97 0.19
N THR A 138 4.17 15.89 -1.08
CA THR A 138 4.46 14.72 -1.92
C THR A 138 5.84 14.82 -2.56
N VAL A 139 6.21 16.00 -3.09
CA VAL A 139 7.44 16.19 -3.88
C VAL A 139 8.68 16.40 -3.03
N LEU A 140 8.60 17.23 -1.97
CA LEU A 140 9.77 17.60 -1.17
C LEU A 140 10.44 16.39 -0.49
N PRO A 141 9.71 15.46 0.15
CA PRO A 141 10.33 14.28 0.76
C PRO A 141 10.96 13.36 -0.29
N VAL A 142 10.35 13.23 -1.47
CA VAL A 142 10.95 12.47 -2.58
C VAL A 142 12.24 13.13 -3.06
N GLY A 143 12.29 14.47 -3.15
CA GLY A 143 13.51 15.19 -3.49
C GLY A 143 14.63 14.96 -2.47
N LEU A 144 14.31 14.97 -1.17
CA LEU A 144 15.27 14.62 -0.13
C LEU A 144 15.77 13.18 -0.28
N LEU A 145 14.86 12.22 -0.49
CA LEU A 145 15.21 10.82 -0.69
C LEU A 145 16.06 10.61 -1.96
N VAL A 146 15.82 11.35 -3.04
CA VAL A 146 16.65 11.28 -4.25
C VAL A 146 18.10 11.67 -3.94
N VAL A 147 18.30 12.72 -3.14
CA VAL A 147 19.64 13.12 -2.69
C VAL A 147 20.26 12.01 -1.83
N LEU A 148 19.51 11.44 -0.89
CA LEU A 148 19.99 10.35 -0.04
C LEU A 148 20.32 9.08 -0.85
N SER A 149 19.50 8.69 -1.82
CA SER A 149 19.73 7.56 -2.72
C SER A 149 20.99 7.74 -3.58
N TYR A 150 21.36 8.98 -3.90
CA TYR A 150 22.60 9.25 -4.62
C TYR A 150 23.83 9.20 -3.69
N LEU A 151 23.69 9.66 -2.44
CA LEU A 151 24.78 9.73 -1.47
C LEU A 151 25.05 8.40 -0.77
N VAL A 152 24.01 7.58 -0.57
CA VAL A 152 24.07 6.31 0.14
C VAL A 152 23.81 5.18 -0.85
N ARG A 153 24.90 4.54 -1.27
CA ARG A 153 24.82 3.44 -2.23
C ARG A 153 24.45 2.13 -1.53
N GLU A 154 23.40 1.49 -2.02
CA GLU A 154 23.08 0.12 -1.62
C GLU A 154 23.98 -0.88 -2.36
N PRO A 155 24.46 -1.93 -1.67
CA PRO A 155 25.23 -2.98 -2.31
C PRO A 155 24.33 -3.74 -3.31
N ALA A 156 24.84 -3.97 -4.52
CA ALA A 156 24.18 -4.87 -5.46
C ALA A 156 24.41 -6.30 -4.99
N ILE A 157 23.34 -6.99 -4.59
CA ILE A 157 23.38 -8.37 -4.08
C ILE A 157 22.74 -9.28 -5.12
N ASP A 158 23.46 -10.32 -5.51
CA ASP A 158 22.95 -11.41 -6.33
C ASP A 158 22.91 -12.73 -5.55
N ARG A 159 22.21 -13.75 -6.06
CA ARG A 159 22.06 -15.03 -5.35
C ARG A 159 23.36 -15.86 -5.22
N THR A 160 24.41 -15.52 -5.96
CA THR A 160 25.73 -16.16 -5.88
C THR A 160 26.70 -15.44 -4.95
N SER A 161 26.36 -14.23 -4.51
CA SER A 161 27.17 -13.45 -3.56
C SER A 161 27.23 -14.10 -2.18
N VAL A 162 28.36 -13.91 -1.50
CA VAL A 162 28.56 -14.39 -0.11
C VAL A 162 27.60 -13.67 0.84
N GLU A 163 27.33 -12.40 0.58
CA GLU A 163 26.39 -11.56 1.31
C GLU A 163 24.98 -12.16 1.28
N TYR A 164 24.51 -12.59 0.11
CA TYR A 164 23.21 -13.26 0.01
C TYR A 164 23.16 -14.55 0.83
N ALA A 165 24.20 -15.38 0.75
CA ALA A 165 24.28 -16.62 1.51
C ALA A 165 24.20 -16.37 3.04
N ILE A 166 24.91 -15.35 3.54
CA ILE A 166 24.86 -14.94 4.95
C ILE A 166 23.45 -14.49 5.32
N VAL A 167 22.82 -13.63 4.50
CA VAL A 167 21.47 -13.13 4.78
C VAL A 167 20.49 -14.29 4.86
N MET A 168 20.57 -15.26 3.96
CA MET A 168 19.67 -16.43 3.95
C MET A 168 19.86 -17.35 5.16
N ASP A 169 21.09 -17.56 5.62
CA ASP A 169 21.40 -18.38 6.80
C ASP A 169 20.91 -17.72 8.10
N THR A 170 20.82 -16.39 8.12
CA THR A 170 20.32 -15.61 9.28
C THR A 170 18.80 -15.44 9.32
N LEU A 171 18.06 -15.93 8.32
CA LEU A 171 16.61 -15.76 8.30
C LEU A 171 15.94 -16.60 9.40
N PRO A 172 14.95 -16.04 10.13
CA PRO A 172 14.34 -16.72 11.27
C PRO A 172 13.63 -18.00 10.83
N LEU A 173 13.77 -19.05 11.64
CA LEU A 173 13.08 -20.34 11.47
C LEU A 173 12.08 -20.60 12.59
N THR A 174 12.24 -19.92 13.72
CA THR A 174 11.29 -19.93 14.84
C THR A 174 10.58 -18.59 15.00
N TYR A 175 9.40 -18.63 15.63
CA TYR A 175 8.66 -17.39 15.91
C TYR A 175 9.42 -16.45 16.86
N ASN A 176 10.21 -16.98 17.80
CA ASN A 176 10.97 -16.15 18.74
C ASN A 176 12.10 -15.39 18.04
N GLU A 177 12.78 -16.03 17.08
CA GLU A 177 13.78 -15.35 16.24
C GLU A 177 13.12 -14.29 15.36
N LEU A 178 11.99 -14.62 14.72
CA LEU A 178 11.22 -13.68 13.92
C LEU A 178 10.79 -12.47 14.76
N LEU A 179 10.27 -12.71 15.97
CA LEU A 179 9.86 -11.65 16.88
C LEU A 179 11.03 -10.74 17.24
N SER A 180 12.19 -11.31 17.60
CA SER A 180 13.39 -10.53 17.89
C SER A 180 13.85 -9.70 16.69
N GLN A 181 13.83 -10.29 15.49
CA GLN A 181 14.19 -9.59 14.27
C GLN A 181 13.20 -8.45 13.95
N ASN A 182 11.89 -8.70 14.12
CA ASN A 182 10.84 -7.70 13.94
C ASN A 182 10.98 -6.55 14.93
N MET A 183 11.40 -6.79 16.19
CA MET A 183 11.66 -5.72 17.16
C MET A 183 12.70 -4.74 16.65
N SER A 184 13.83 -5.25 16.14
CA SER A 184 14.89 -4.41 15.58
C SER A 184 14.42 -3.69 14.30
N ASN A 185 13.91 -4.44 13.33
CA ASN A 185 13.51 -3.93 12.03
C ASN A 185 12.39 -2.89 12.14
N PHE A 186 11.36 -3.16 12.94
CA PHE A 186 10.24 -2.24 13.09
C PHE A 186 10.61 -1.01 13.90
N THR A 187 11.49 -1.12 14.90
CA THR A 187 12.03 0.05 15.62
C THR A 187 12.77 0.98 14.65
N MET A 188 13.61 0.42 13.78
CA MET A 188 14.28 1.20 12.73
C MET A 188 13.29 1.84 11.77
N MET A 189 12.25 1.11 11.35
CA MET A 189 11.20 1.69 10.50
C MET A 189 10.47 2.84 11.18
N ILE A 190 10.11 2.74 12.46
CA ILE A 190 9.45 3.81 13.19
C ILE A 190 10.29 5.09 13.17
N LEU A 191 11.60 4.97 13.38
CA LEU A 191 12.53 6.10 13.33
C LEU A 191 12.63 6.71 11.92
N LEU A 192 12.52 5.88 10.88
CA LEU A 192 12.59 6.32 9.49
C LEU A 192 11.27 6.86 8.94
N ILE A 193 10.11 6.52 9.51
CA ILE A 193 8.79 6.98 9.03
C ILE A 193 8.76 8.51 8.80
N PRO A 194 9.15 9.38 9.77
CA PRO A 194 9.10 10.83 9.60
C PRO A 194 10.03 11.36 8.50
N ILE A 195 11.08 10.64 8.14
CA ILE A 195 12.07 11.07 7.14
C ILE A 195 11.69 10.53 5.76
N ALA A 196 11.24 9.27 5.69
CA ALA A 196 11.04 8.55 4.44
C ALA A 196 9.60 8.68 3.90
N THR A 197 8.59 8.31 4.69
CA THR A 197 7.26 7.99 4.13
C THR A 197 6.12 8.83 4.68
N LEU A 198 6.24 9.39 5.89
CA LEU A 198 5.15 10.11 6.58
C LEU A 198 4.60 11.27 5.76
N TRP A 199 5.49 12.14 5.29
CA TRP A 199 5.14 13.36 4.56
C TRP A 199 4.61 13.05 3.17
N ASN A 200 5.24 12.12 2.45
CA ASN A 200 4.75 11.68 1.15
C ASN A 200 3.35 11.07 1.26
N THR A 201 3.14 10.20 2.25
CA THR A 201 1.84 9.58 2.54
C THR A 201 0.79 10.64 2.88
N LEU A 202 1.14 11.63 3.70
CA LEU A 202 0.28 12.77 4.01
C LEU A 202 -0.07 13.54 2.73
N GLY A 203 0.90 13.89 1.90
CA GLY A 203 0.68 14.57 0.62
C GLY A 203 -0.27 13.82 -0.31
N LEU A 204 -0.13 12.50 -0.42
CA LEU A 204 -1.05 11.64 -1.17
C LEU A 204 -2.45 11.61 -0.55
N MET A 205 -2.59 11.56 0.78
CA MET A 205 -3.91 11.65 1.43
C MET A 205 -4.58 13.00 1.15
N LEU A 206 -3.84 14.11 1.21
CA LEU A 206 -4.35 15.44 0.86
C LEU A 206 -4.77 15.53 -0.61
N LEU A 207 -4.00 14.94 -1.52
CA LEU A 207 -4.36 14.82 -2.92
C LEU A 207 -5.67 14.01 -3.09
N GLY A 208 -5.81 12.91 -2.35
CA GLY A 208 -7.02 12.09 -2.32
C GLY A 208 -8.28 12.86 -1.88
N MET A 209 -8.16 13.69 -0.86
CA MET A 209 -9.22 14.61 -0.41
C MET A 209 -9.61 15.60 -1.51
N GLU A 210 -8.63 16.19 -2.18
CA GLU A 210 -8.85 17.16 -3.26
C GLU A 210 -9.52 16.51 -4.48
N LEU A 211 -9.06 15.31 -4.88
CA LEU A 211 -9.68 14.52 -5.94
C LEU A 211 -11.15 14.20 -5.62
N TYR A 212 -11.46 13.93 -4.36
CA TYR A 212 -12.84 13.73 -3.91
C TYR A 212 -13.71 14.97 -4.07
N GLU A 213 -13.27 16.14 -3.64
CA GLU A 213 -14.05 17.38 -3.83
C GLU A 213 -14.25 17.74 -5.28
N ARG A 214 -13.26 17.42 -6.12
CA ARG A 214 -13.30 17.59 -7.57
C ARG A 214 -14.15 16.54 -8.30
N GLY A 215 -14.69 15.55 -7.59
CA GLY A 215 -15.62 14.56 -8.16
C GLY A 215 -14.96 13.37 -8.88
N TRP A 216 -13.67 13.13 -8.69
CA TRP A 216 -12.99 11.96 -9.27
C TRP A 216 -13.52 10.62 -8.74
N PHE A 217 -14.13 10.62 -7.55
CA PHE A 217 -14.79 9.44 -6.99
C PHE A 217 -16.31 9.41 -7.26
N THR A 218 -16.82 10.34 -8.06
CA THR A 218 -18.24 10.43 -8.48
C THR A 218 -18.38 10.38 -10.02
N GLN A 219 -17.42 9.72 -10.68
CA GLN A 219 -17.35 9.53 -12.14
C GLN A 219 -17.16 10.81 -12.97
N LYS A 220 -16.78 11.93 -12.36
CA LYS A 220 -16.34 13.12 -13.10
C LYS A 220 -14.84 13.06 -13.31
N ILE A 221 -14.40 13.05 -14.57
CA ILE A 221 -12.99 13.20 -14.93
C ILE A 221 -12.78 14.64 -15.37
N LEU A 222 -12.01 15.40 -14.59
CA LEU A 222 -11.77 16.82 -14.86
C LEU A 222 -10.59 17.10 -15.78
N LEU A 223 -9.70 16.12 -15.99
CA LEU A 223 -8.58 16.25 -16.92
C LEU A 223 -9.01 15.87 -18.34
N SER A 224 -8.51 16.61 -19.33
CA SER A 224 -8.72 16.22 -20.73
C SER A 224 -8.03 14.89 -21.02
N ARG A 225 -8.62 14.11 -21.94
CA ARG A 225 -8.09 12.80 -22.33
C ARG A 225 -6.62 12.87 -22.77
N LYS A 226 -6.22 13.96 -23.44
CA LYS A 226 -4.82 14.20 -23.88
C LYS A 226 -3.85 14.25 -22.70
N TRP A 227 -4.16 15.02 -21.65
CA TRP A 227 -3.28 15.16 -20.48
C TRP A 227 -3.20 13.89 -19.64
N LEU A 228 -4.30 13.14 -19.55
CA LEU A 228 -4.29 11.82 -18.92
C LEU A 228 -3.34 10.85 -19.62
N TRP A 229 -3.46 10.73 -20.95
CA TRP A 229 -2.56 9.88 -21.74
C TRP A 229 -1.10 10.31 -21.62
N ALA A 230 -0.82 11.61 -21.67
CA ALA A 230 0.54 12.13 -21.49
C ALA A 230 1.12 11.74 -20.13
N ALA A 231 0.33 11.89 -19.05
CA ALA A 231 0.76 11.53 -17.70
C ALA A 231 0.99 10.01 -17.53
N TRP A 232 0.15 9.19 -18.17
CA TRP A 232 0.31 7.72 -18.15
C TRP A 232 1.55 7.27 -18.90
N TRP A 233 1.78 7.78 -20.11
CA TRP A 233 2.99 7.48 -20.86
C TRP A 233 4.25 7.95 -20.13
N ALA A 234 4.23 9.12 -19.50
CA ALA A 234 5.34 9.57 -18.68
C ALA A 234 5.65 8.59 -17.53
N SER A 235 4.61 8.10 -16.84
CA SER A 235 4.76 7.08 -15.77
C SER A 235 5.36 5.77 -16.30
N ILE A 236 4.89 5.28 -17.46
CA ILE A 236 5.42 4.08 -18.11
C ILE A 236 6.87 4.27 -18.52
N CYS A 237 7.22 5.42 -19.13
CA CYS A 237 8.60 5.71 -19.55
C CYS A 237 9.56 5.77 -18.36
N ILE A 238 9.19 6.43 -17.26
CA ILE A 238 10.02 6.46 -16.03
C ILE A 238 10.23 5.04 -15.49
N SER A 239 9.16 4.23 -15.45
CA SER A 239 9.22 2.84 -14.97
C SER A 239 10.07 1.94 -15.88
N LEU A 240 10.00 2.15 -17.20
CA LEU A 240 10.81 1.43 -18.18
C LEU A 240 12.29 1.80 -18.02
N LEU A 241 12.60 3.09 -17.88
CA LEU A 241 13.97 3.56 -17.63
C LEU A 241 14.50 2.96 -16.33
N LEU A 242 13.74 3.01 -15.24
CA LEU A 242 14.09 2.34 -13.99
C LEU A 242 14.40 0.86 -14.22
N TRP A 243 13.51 0.13 -14.90
CA TRP A 243 13.68 -1.30 -15.13
C TRP A 243 14.96 -1.61 -15.93
N LEU A 244 15.32 -0.78 -16.92
CA LEU A 244 16.53 -0.93 -17.73
C LEU A 244 17.82 -0.66 -16.97
N VAL A 245 17.80 0.23 -15.97
CA VAL A 245 19.02 0.65 -15.24
C VAL A 245 19.00 0.30 -13.75
N LYS A 246 18.11 -0.61 -13.32
CA LYS A 246 17.84 -0.94 -11.90
C LYS A 246 19.06 -1.33 -11.07
N GLU A 247 20.12 -1.84 -11.71
CA GLU A 247 21.36 -2.28 -11.05
C GLU A 247 22.41 -1.15 -10.89
N SER A 248 22.11 0.04 -11.40
CA SER A 248 23.00 1.20 -11.34
C SER A 248 22.60 2.19 -10.24
N VAL A 249 23.51 3.11 -9.90
CA VAL A 249 23.20 4.25 -9.01
C VAL A 249 22.04 5.09 -9.56
N ILE A 250 21.95 5.20 -10.90
CA ILE A 250 20.83 5.89 -11.56
C ILE A 250 19.53 5.12 -11.33
N GLY A 251 19.57 3.78 -11.32
CA GLY A 251 18.45 2.92 -10.96
C GLY A 251 17.93 3.19 -9.56
N GLN A 252 18.80 3.23 -8.56
CA GLN A 252 18.44 3.55 -7.18
C GLN A 252 17.76 4.93 -7.05
N VAL A 253 18.28 5.94 -7.75
CA VAL A 253 17.65 7.27 -7.82
C VAL A 253 16.28 7.20 -8.51
N LEU A 254 16.20 6.48 -9.64
CA LEU A 254 14.96 6.32 -10.38
C LEU A 254 13.89 5.54 -9.61
N GLU A 255 14.26 4.64 -8.70
CA GLU A 255 13.32 3.94 -7.81
C GLU A 255 12.60 4.93 -6.90
N THR A 256 13.35 5.87 -6.32
CA THR A 256 12.78 6.96 -5.52
C THR A 256 11.92 7.89 -6.37
N VAL A 257 12.36 8.24 -7.58
CA VAL A 257 11.55 9.04 -8.54
C VAL A 257 10.29 8.29 -8.96
N ASN A 258 10.33 6.95 -9.02
CA ASN A 258 9.20 6.11 -9.40
C ASN A 258 8.01 6.28 -8.45
N TRP A 259 8.22 6.73 -7.22
CA TRP A 259 7.15 7.04 -6.28
C TRP A 259 6.26 8.19 -6.78
N LEU A 260 6.81 9.16 -7.50
CA LEU A 260 6.03 10.23 -8.15
C LEU A 260 5.34 9.72 -9.42
N ALA A 261 6.02 8.86 -10.19
CA ALA A 261 5.43 8.18 -11.34
C ALA A 261 4.24 7.28 -10.95
N ALA A 262 4.11 6.90 -9.67
CA ALA A 262 2.97 6.15 -9.17
C ALA A 262 1.66 6.93 -9.21
N ILE A 263 1.72 8.26 -9.14
CA ILE A 263 0.52 9.10 -9.05
C ILE A 263 -0.27 9.08 -10.36
N PRO A 264 0.32 9.36 -11.55
CA PRO A 264 -0.40 9.21 -12.81
C PRO A 264 -0.98 7.81 -13.04
N MET A 265 -0.25 6.76 -12.64
CA MET A 265 -0.72 5.39 -12.79
C MET A 265 -1.88 5.07 -11.83
N ALA A 266 -1.83 5.55 -10.59
CA ALA A 266 -2.96 5.43 -9.67
C ALA A 266 -4.21 6.16 -10.20
N LEU A 267 -4.05 7.31 -10.86
CA LEU A 267 -5.15 7.99 -11.56
C LEU A 267 -5.65 7.16 -12.77
N CYS A 268 -4.77 6.45 -13.47
CA CYS A 268 -5.16 5.47 -14.50
C CYS A 268 -6.06 4.39 -13.92
N TYR A 269 -5.66 3.79 -12.79
CA TYR A 269 -6.48 2.80 -12.11
C TYR A 269 -7.81 3.35 -11.64
N LEU A 270 -7.86 4.60 -11.17
CA LEU A 270 -9.11 5.24 -10.80
C LEU A 270 -10.04 5.37 -12.03
N VAL A 271 -9.54 5.80 -13.19
CA VAL A 271 -10.31 5.90 -14.44
C VAL A 271 -10.76 4.52 -14.93
N LEU A 272 -9.88 3.51 -14.90
CA LEU A 272 -10.21 2.13 -15.23
C LEU A 272 -11.34 1.60 -14.33
N LEU A 273 -11.26 1.85 -13.03
CA LEU A 273 -12.27 1.42 -12.07
C LEU A 273 -13.60 2.15 -12.28
N GLN A 274 -13.61 3.42 -12.68
CA GLN A 274 -14.85 4.10 -13.09
C GLN A 274 -15.48 3.40 -14.30
N ALA A 275 -14.68 3.01 -15.29
CA ALA A 275 -15.17 2.27 -16.46
C ALA A 275 -15.69 0.88 -16.07
N ILE A 276 -15.00 0.14 -15.18
CA ILE A 276 -15.47 -1.14 -14.63
C ILE A 276 -16.79 -0.94 -13.87
N ASN A 277 -16.90 0.10 -13.03
CA ASN A 277 -18.13 0.38 -12.30
C ASN A 277 -19.32 0.69 -13.22
N ARG A 278 -19.07 1.30 -14.39
CA ARG A 278 -20.11 1.58 -15.39
C ARG A 278 -20.47 0.34 -16.23
N ASN A 279 -19.48 -0.41 -16.68
CA ASN A 279 -19.66 -1.44 -17.71
C ASN A 279 -19.73 -2.87 -17.15
N ILE A 280 -19.14 -3.12 -15.97
CA ILE A 280 -19.06 -4.44 -15.31
C ILE A 280 -19.41 -4.28 -13.81
N PRO A 281 -20.68 -3.91 -13.49
CA PRO A 281 -21.09 -3.61 -12.12
C PRO A 281 -20.96 -4.79 -11.17
N THR A 282 -21.00 -6.03 -11.68
CA THR A 282 -20.76 -7.24 -10.90
C THR A 282 -19.33 -7.28 -10.33
N LEU A 283 -18.32 -7.02 -11.16
CA LEU A 283 -16.92 -6.96 -10.75
C LEU A 283 -16.69 -5.81 -9.77
N SER A 284 -17.25 -4.62 -10.04
CA SER A 284 -17.14 -3.50 -9.11
C SER A 284 -17.83 -3.80 -7.77
N GLY A 285 -18.97 -4.50 -7.78
CA GLY A 285 -19.64 -4.98 -6.57
C GLY A 285 -18.78 -5.95 -5.76
N MET A 286 -18.10 -6.90 -6.42
CA MET A 286 -17.16 -7.83 -5.77
C MET A 286 -15.98 -7.09 -5.13
N LEU A 287 -15.36 -6.16 -5.87
CA LEU A 287 -14.29 -5.32 -5.32
C LEU A 287 -14.77 -4.45 -4.15
N ALA A 288 -16.00 -3.94 -4.23
CA ALA A 288 -16.61 -3.19 -3.14
C ALA A 288 -16.87 -4.06 -1.90
N ILE A 289 -17.19 -5.36 -2.08
CA ILE A 289 -17.23 -6.31 -0.96
C ILE A 289 -15.84 -6.40 -0.32
N VAL A 290 -14.80 -6.69 -1.10
CA VAL A 290 -13.41 -6.79 -0.61
C VAL A 290 -12.99 -5.53 0.16
N GLY A 291 -13.26 -4.34 -0.38
CA GLY A 291 -12.91 -3.07 0.27
C GLY A 291 -13.62 -2.78 1.59
N ARG A 292 -14.72 -3.47 1.92
CA ARG A 292 -15.36 -3.39 3.24
C ARG A 292 -14.60 -4.12 4.34
N TYR A 293 -13.78 -5.09 3.96
CA TYR A 293 -13.03 -5.98 4.85
C TYR A 293 -11.52 -5.71 4.78
N SER A 294 -11.13 -4.49 4.38
CA SER A 294 -9.75 -4.23 4.01
C SER A 294 -8.73 -4.40 5.13
N LEU A 295 -9.10 -4.09 6.38
CA LEU A 295 -8.20 -4.24 7.51
C LEU A 295 -8.02 -5.72 7.86
N THR A 296 -9.11 -6.50 7.91
CA THR A 296 -9.02 -7.95 8.13
C THR A 296 -8.19 -8.61 7.04
N LEU A 297 -8.50 -8.32 5.78
CA LEU A 297 -7.81 -8.92 4.65
C LEU A 297 -6.32 -8.53 4.60
N TYR A 298 -5.96 -7.28 4.92
CA TYR A 298 -4.55 -6.89 5.04
C TYR A 298 -3.79 -7.70 6.10
N LEU A 299 -4.38 -7.86 7.29
CA LEU A 299 -3.76 -8.66 8.36
C LEU A 299 -3.70 -10.14 7.95
N THR A 300 -4.72 -10.67 7.28
CA THR A 300 -4.71 -12.04 6.75
C THR A 300 -3.63 -12.25 5.68
N GLN A 301 -3.36 -11.27 4.80
CA GLN A 301 -2.24 -11.34 3.84
C GLN A 301 -0.92 -11.57 4.58
N THR A 302 -0.70 -10.80 5.65
CA THR A 302 0.52 -10.89 6.46
C THR A 302 0.62 -12.24 7.16
N VAL A 303 -0.46 -12.66 7.86
CA VAL A 303 -0.46 -13.94 8.57
C VAL A 303 -0.19 -15.10 7.62
N ILE A 304 -0.84 -15.13 6.44
CA ILE A 304 -0.62 -16.19 5.45
C ILE A 304 0.80 -16.12 4.87
N GLY A 305 1.25 -14.94 4.44
CA GLY A 305 2.59 -14.76 3.85
C GLY A 305 3.71 -15.13 4.82
N ILE A 306 3.69 -14.56 6.02
CA ILE A 306 4.71 -14.86 7.05
C ILE A 306 4.67 -16.33 7.44
N SER A 307 3.49 -16.92 7.65
CA SER A 307 3.40 -18.34 7.99
C SER A 307 3.96 -19.22 6.88
N PHE A 308 3.62 -18.92 5.63
CA PHE A 308 4.08 -19.69 4.48
C PHE A 308 5.60 -19.63 4.33
N PHE A 309 6.17 -18.42 4.29
CA PHE A 309 7.58 -18.22 4.00
C PHE A 309 8.53 -18.52 5.17
N HIS A 310 8.07 -18.49 6.42
CA HIS A 310 8.96 -18.70 7.57
C HIS A 310 8.74 -20.02 8.30
N PHE A 311 7.54 -20.60 8.25
CA PHE A 311 7.21 -21.76 9.08
C PHE A 311 6.73 -22.99 8.30
N VAL A 312 5.94 -22.80 7.24
CA VAL A 312 5.37 -23.94 6.49
C VAL A 312 6.30 -24.39 5.37
N PHE A 313 6.82 -23.45 4.58
CA PHE A 313 7.70 -23.72 3.44
C PHE A 313 8.91 -22.75 3.44
N PRO A 314 9.79 -22.79 4.45
CA PRO A 314 10.92 -21.85 4.54
C PRO A 314 11.87 -21.87 3.34
N ASP A 315 12.01 -23.03 2.67
CA ASP A 315 12.84 -23.18 1.47
C ASP A 315 12.32 -22.37 0.27
N SER A 316 11.04 -22.00 0.27
CA SER A 316 10.45 -21.16 -0.78
C SER A 316 11.11 -19.77 -0.87
N ARG A 317 11.73 -19.29 0.21
CA ARG A 317 12.50 -18.03 0.21
C ARG A 317 13.70 -18.07 -0.74
N LEU A 318 14.24 -19.27 -0.97
CA LEU A 318 15.36 -19.53 -1.88
C LEU A 318 14.85 -19.95 -3.26
N SER A 319 13.88 -20.86 -3.30
CA SER A 319 13.48 -21.51 -4.55
C SER A 319 12.51 -20.67 -5.38
N PHE A 320 11.68 -19.81 -4.77
CA PHE A 320 10.66 -19.07 -5.51
C PHE A 320 11.28 -18.11 -6.52
N THR A 321 10.74 -18.16 -7.73
CA THR A 321 10.94 -17.16 -8.78
C THR A 321 9.77 -16.16 -8.80
N ARG A 322 9.81 -15.10 -9.62
CA ARG A 322 8.69 -14.14 -9.72
C ARG A 322 7.41 -14.84 -10.19
N VAL A 323 7.52 -15.88 -11.01
CA VAL A 323 6.38 -16.71 -11.42
C VAL A 323 5.70 -17.32 -10.19
N ASP A 324 6.46 -17.93 -9.28
CA ASP A 324 5.90 -18.56 -8.08
C ASP A 324 5.22 -17.54 -7.17
N TYR A 325 5.85 -16.38 -6.94
CA TYR A 325 5.23 -15.28 -6.20
C TYR A 325 3.96 -14.76 -6.88
N PHE A 326 3.94 -14.68 -8.22
CA PHE A 326 2.76 -14.25 -8.95
C PHE A 326 1.62 -15.27 -8.85
N LEU A 327 1.92 -16.57 -8.95
CA LEU A 327 0.94 -17.63 -8.72
C LEU A 327 0.44 -17.62 -7.28
N PHE A 328 1.32 -17.43 -6.29
CA PHE A 328 0.94 -17.28 -4.89
C PHE A 328 -0.01 -16.09 -4.71
N PHE A 329 0.33 -14.94 -5.30
CA PHE A 329 -0.49 -13.73 -5.30
C PHE A 329 -1.90 -13.99 -5.88
N LEU A 330 -2.01 -14.70 -7.00
CA LEU A 330 -3.31 -15.02 -7.61
C LEU A 330 -4.15 -15.92 -6.70
N ASN A 331 -3.54 -16.96 -6.12
CA ASN A 331 -4.22 -17.87 -5.20
C ASN A 331 -4.67 -17.17 -3.92
N LEU A 332 -3.80 -16.35 -3.32
CA LEU A 332 -4.12 -15.53 -2.16
C LEU A 332 -5.27 -14.57 -2.49
N THR A 333 -5.18 -13.84 -3.59
CA THR A 333 -6.21 -12.91 -4.06
C THR A 333 -7.56 -13.61 -4.22
N LEU A 334 -7.59 -14.78 -4.87
CA LEU A 334 -8.81 -15.56 -5.04
C LEU A 334 -9.40 -15.97 -3.69
N GLY A 335 -8.57 -16.51 -2.78
CA GLY A 335 -8.98 -16.88 -1.43
C GLY A 335 -9.56 -15.70 -0.64
N GLN A 336 -8.96 -14.52 -0.77
CA GLN A 336 -9.44 -13.29 -0.11
C GLN A 336 -10.78 -12.80 -0.66
N VAL A 337 -10.97 -12.86 -1.98
CA VAL A 337 -12.26 -12.53 -2.61
C VAL A 337 -13.34 -13.48 -2.11
N ILE A 338 -13.07 -14.79 -2.07
CA ILE A 338 -14.01 -15.79 -1.55
C ILE A 338 -14.34 -15.51 -0.08
N LEU A 339 -13.32 -15.30 0.76
CA LEU A 339 -13.51 -15.00 2.19
C LEU A 339 -14.37 -13.74 2.39
N ALA A 340 -14.10 -12.68 1.65
CA ALA A 340 -14.87 -11.44 1.72
C ALA A 340 -16.34 -11.66 1.34
N ILE A 341 -16.61 -12.42 0.27
CA ILE A 341 -17.97 -12.77 -0.16
C ILE A 341 -18.68 -13.61 0.91
N LEU A 342 -18.01 -14.60 1.51
CA LEU A 342 -18.58 -15.44 2.56
C LEU A 342 -18.94 -14.63 3.81
N LEU A 343 -18.05 -13.73 4.25
CA LEU A 343 -18.32 -12.83 5.38
C LEU A 343 -19.50 -11.90 5.09
N ASP A 344 -19.58 -11.37 3.88
CA ASP A 344 -20.66 -10.46 3.46
C ASP A 344 -22.01 -11.17 3.37
N ARG A 345 -22.05 -12.38 2.79
CA ARG A 345 -23.25 -13.24 2.77
C ARG A 345 -23.70 -13.63 4.16
N ALA A 346 -22.77 -13.91 5.08
CA ALA A 346 -23.05 -14.17 6.48
C ALA A 346 -23.44 -12.91 7.28
N LYS A 347 -23.42 -11.72 6.66
CA LYS A 347 -23.65 -10.41 7.30
C LYS A 347 -22.73 -10.16 8.51
N LYS A 348 -21.54 -10.78 8.52
CA LYS A 348 -20.54 -10.60 9.58
C LYS A 348 -19.57 -9.48 9.20
N SER A 349 -19.13 -8.71 10.20
CA SER A 349 -17.95 -7.85 10.02
C SER A 349 -16.69 -8.71 10.09
N GLY A 350 -15.62 -8.30 9.39
CA GLY A 350 -14.32 -8.92 9.58
C GLY A 350 -13.85 -8.72 11.02
N PRO A 351 -13.07 -9.64 11.61
CA PRO A 351 -12.64 -9.56 13.00
C PRO A 351 -11.97 -8.23 13.35
N ALA A 352 -11.07 -7.74 12.48
CA ALA A 352 -10.37 -6.48 12.73
C ALA A 352 -11.29 -5.26 12.59
N GLU A 353 -12.19 -5.24 11.60
CA GLU A 353 -13.20 -4.19 11.48
C GLU A 353 -14.17 -4.20 12.65
N TYR A 354 -14.52 -5.38 13.18
CA TYR A 354 -15.40 -5.52 14.33
C TYR A 354 -14.75 -4.91 15.58
N ILE A 355 -13.51 -5.28 15.89
CA ILE A 355 -12.74 -4.73 17.01
C ILE A 355 -12.64 -3.21 16.86
N LEU A 356 -12.24 -2.72 15.69
CA LEU A 356 -12.13 -1.28 15.42
C LEU A 356 -13.45 -0.55 15.67
N LYS A 357 -14.57 -1.05 15.14
CA LYS A 357 -15.89 -0.44 15.34
C LYS A 357 -16.31 -0.45 16.81
N ARG A 358 -16.02 -1.54 17.53
CA ARG A 358 -16.39 -1.70 18.93
C ARG A 358 -15.62 -0.75 19.83
N CYS A 359 -14.31 -0.63 19.62
CA CYS A 359 -13.45 0.31 20.35
C CYS A 359 -13.86 1.76 20.10
N VAL A 360 -14.11 2.16 18.85
CA VAL A 360 -14.60 3.51 18.53
C VAL A 360 -15.95 3.78 19.20
N GLY A 361 -16.89 2.83 19.12
CA GLY A 361 -18.23 2.99 19.68
C GLY A 361 -18.28 3.02 21.21
N TYR A 362 -17.34 2.33 21.87
CA TYR A 362 -17.19 2.39 23.33
C TYR A 362 -16.60 3.74 23.76
N LEU A 363 -15.49 4.16 23.13
CA LEU A 363 -14.80 5.41 23.45
C LEU A 363 -15.59 6.66 23.08
N SER A 364 -16.53 6.58 22.12
CA SER A 364 -17.42 7.70 21.79
C SER A 364 -18.60 7.88 22.75
N ARG A 365 -18.78 6.95 23.69
CA ARG A 365 -19.85 7.02 24.72
C ARG A 365 -19.31 7.40 26.10
N ALA A 366 -18.02 7.18 26.33
CA ALA A 366 -17.27 7.71 27.46
C ALA A 366 -16.92 9.17 27.19
#